data_AF-A0A563E3H7-F1
#
_entry.id   AF-A0A563E3H7-F1
#
_cell.length_a   1.000
_cell.length_b   1.000
_cell.length_c   1.000
_cell.angle_alpha   90.00
_cell.angle_beta   90.00
_cell.angle_gamma   90.00
#
_symmetry.space_group_name_H-M   'P 1'
#
loop_
_entity.id
_entity.type
_entity.pdbx_description
1 polymer ?
#
loop_
_entity_poly.entity_id
_entity_poly.type
_entity_poly.pdbx_seq_one_letter_code
_entity_poly.pdbx_strand_id
1 'polypeptide(L)'
;MGRLGLASLACMCTTGSIGQFRTPQVDAPPERVWNALTDPDQVAQYMMGSRAETDWKPGSPITWSGQWKGEPYQDKGEVRGRAGPPAGGYPRQPAKRR
;
A
#
# COMPACT_ATOMS: atom_id res chain seq x y z
N MET A 1 -20.15 -53.91 -0.14
CA MET A 1 -18.78 -53.38 0.04
C MET A 1 -18.69 -51.99 -0.58
N GLY A 2 -18.06 -51.03 0.11
CA GLY A 2 -17.71 -49.70 -0.45
C GLY A 2 -18.40 -48.52 0.27
N ARG A 3 -17.93 -48.18 1.47
CA ARG A 3 -18.38 -46.99 2.22
C ARG A 3 -17.89 -45.71 1.55
N LEU A 4 -18.80 -44.74 1.42
CA LEU A 4 -18.53 -43.33 1.12
C LEU A 4 -17.55 -42.75 2.17
N GLY A 5 -16.48 -42.12 1.69
CA GLY A 5 -15.60 -41.28 2.49
C GLY A 5 -15.82 -39.80 2.18
N LEU A 6 -16.85 -39.20 2.78
CA LEU A 6 -16.84 -37.76 3.08
C LEU A 6 -15.82 -37.53 4.20
N ALA A 7 -14.89 -36.60 4.00
CA ALA A 7 -14.57 -35.56 4.99
C ALA A 7 -13.46 -34.68 4.43
N SER A 8 -13.88 -33.59 3.79
CA SER A 8 -13.39 -32.24 4.06
C SER A 8 -12.05 -32.19 4.81
N LEU A 9 -10.93 -32.07 4.08
CA LEU A 9 -9.78 -31.36 4.62
C LEU A 9 -10.21 -29.91 4.78
N ALA A 10 -10.81 -29.59 5.93
CA ALA A 10 -10.78 -28.25 6.45
C ALA A 10 -9.29 -27.89 6.60
N CYS A 11 -8.79 -27.04 5.71
CA CYS A 11 -7.59 -26.30 5.98
C CYS A 11 -7.87 -25.48 7.25
N MET A 12 -7.43 -26.00 8.40
CA MET A 12 -7.41 -25.28 9.66
C MET A 12 -6.32 -24.21 9.55
N CYS A 13 -6.58 -23.18 8.75
CA CYS A 13 -5.93 -21.91 8.94
C CYS A 13 -6.51 -21.33 10.23
N THR A 14 -5.80 -21.54 11.34
CA THR A 14 -6.00 -20.78 12.57
C THR A 14 -5.61 -19.33 12.28
N THR A 15 -6.46 -18.60 11.56
CA THR A 15 -6.17 -17.22 11.18
C THR A 15 -6.63 -16.31 12.30
N GLY A 16 -5.71 -16.04 13.23
CA GLY A 16 -5.71 -14.74 13.88
C GLY A 16 -5.60 -13.69 12.78
N SER A 17 -6.68 -12.96 12.50
CA SER A 17 -6.65 -11.84 11.56
C SER A 17 -5.82 -10.71 12.18
N ILE A 18 -4.54 -10.65 11.82
CA ILE A 18 -3.67 -9.52 12.15
C ILE A 18 -3.98 -8.44 11.09
N GLY A 19 -4.89 -7.52 11.41
CA GLY A 19 -5.15 -6.31 10.62
C GLY A 19 -6.46 -6.27 9.84
N GLN A 20 -7.08 -5.10 9.83
CA GLN A 20 -8.20 -4.76 8.95
C GLN A 20 -7.65 -4.20 7.64
N PHE A 21 -7.99 -4.81 6.50
CA PHE A 21 -7.63 -4.29 5.18
C PHE A 21 -8.87 -3.69 4.51
N ARG A 22 -8.75 -2.46 4.00
CA ARG A 22 -9.79 -1.83 3.16
C ARG A 22 -9.20 -1.47 1.81
N THR A 23 -9.99 -1.66 0.75
CA THR A 23 -9.60 -1.35 -0.63
C THR A 23 -10.48 -0.22 -1.19
N PRO A 24 -10.11 1.05 -0.98
CA PRO A 24 -10.85 2.16 -1.57
C PRO A 24 -10.75 2.11 -3.09
N GLN A 25 -11.84 2.46 -3.78
CA GLN A 25 -11.84 2.65 -5.23
C GLN A 25 -11.58 4.12 -5.52
N VAL A 26 -10.56 4.40 -6.33
CA VAL A 26 -10.19 5.76 -6.75
C VAL A 26 -10.36 5.82 -8.26
N ASP A 27 -11.20 6.74 -8.74
CA ASP A 27 -11.43 6.94 -10.18
C ASP A 27 -10.35 7.86 -10.76
N ALA A 28 -9.13 7.32 -10.91
CA ALA A 28 -8.00 8.01 -11.47
C ALA A 28 -7.04 7.04 -12.18
N PRO A 29 -6.28 7.50 -13.19
CA PRO A 29 -5.21 6.70 -13.79
C PRO A 29 -4.17 6.30 -12.74
N PRO A 30 -3.61 5.07 -12.78
CA PRO A 30 -2.60 4.61 -11.83
C PRO A 30 -1.39 5.54 -11.70
N GLU A 31 -0.99 6.20 -12.78
CA GLU A 31 0.13 7.15 -12.82
C GLU A 31 -0.17 8.40 -11.99
N ARG A 32 -1.42 8.89 -12.03
CA ARG A 32 -1.84 10.03 -11.21
C ARG A 32 -1.89 9.67 -9.74
N VAL A 33 -2.40 8.48 -9.42
CA VAL A 33 -2.41 7.97 -8.03
C VAL A 33 -0.97 7.81 -7.54
N TRP A 34 -0.08 7.27 -8.37
CA TRP A 34 1.32 7.10 -8.04
C TRP A 34 2.03 8.43 -7.77
N ASN A 35 1.86 9.41 -8.65
CA ASN A 35 2.42 10.75 -8.46
C ASN A 35 1.90 11.39 -7.17
N ALA A 36 0.60 11.27 -6.87
CA ALA A 36 0.04 11.78 -5.63
C ALA A 36 0.70 11.16 -4.38
N LEU A 37 1.13 9.90 -4.44
CA LEU A 37 1.76 9.18 -3.33
C LEU A 37 3.27 9.43 -3.20
N THR A 38 3.94 9.93 -4.24
CA THR A 38 5.41 9.94 -4.33
C THR A 38 6.04 11.30 -4.60
N ASP A 39 5.28 12.25 -5.16
CA ASP A 39 5.73 13.63 -5.35
C ASP A 39 5.70 14.35 -3.98
N PRO A 40 6.84 14.85 -3.48
CA PRO A 40 6.92 15.52 -2.18
C PRO A 40 5.94 16.69 -2.03
N ASP A 41 5.65 17.42 -3.12
CA ASP A 41 4.76 18.57 -3.09
C ASP A 41 3.28 18.15 -3.05
N GLN A 42 2.94 16.95 -3.56
CA GLN A 42 1.62 16.35 -3.39
C GLN A 42 1.48 15.75 -2.01
N VAL A 43 2.49 15.00 -1.56
CA VAL A 43 2.53 14.34 -0.25
C VAL A 43 2.36 15.35 0.88
N ALA A 44 3.02 16.50 0.80
CA ALA A 44 2.93 17.57 1.80
C ALA A 44 1.49 18.08 2.01
N GLN A 45 0.62 18.02 1.00
CA GLN A 45 -0.76 18.54 1.11
C GLN A 45 -1.64 17.71 2.05
N TYR A 46 -1.42 16.40 2.14
CA TYR A 46 -2.21 15.50 2.97
C TYR A 46 -1.43 14.90 4.15
N MET A 47 -0.10 14.95 4.14
CA MET A 47 0.76 14.55 5.26
C MET A 47 1.21 15.74 6.12
N MET A 48 0.35 16.75 6.31
CA MET A 48 0.61 17.88 7.22
C MET A 48 1.93 18.64 6.94
N GLY A 49 2.27 18.83 5.66
CA GLY A 49 3.49 19.52 5.23
C GLY A 49 4.74 18.64 5.21
N SER A 50 4.62 17.34 5.50
CA SER A 50 5.75 16.43 5.55
C SER A 50 6.30 16.11 4.16
N ARG A 51 7.62 16.08 4.03
CA ARG A 51 8.32 15.74 2.78
C ARG A 51 8.93 14.35 2.86
N ALA A 52 8.72 13.56 1.81
CA ALA A 52 9.35 12.28 1.60
C ALA A 52 10.55 12.43 0.66
N GLU A 53 11.73 12.00 1.10
CA GLU A 53 12.96 11.98 0.32
C GLU A 53 13.38 10.53 0.08
N THR A 54 13.26 10.08 -1.17
CA THR A 54 13.72 8.77 -1.63
C THR A 54 13.73 8.74 -3.16
N ASP A 55 14.41 7.76 -3.75
CA ASP A 55 14.37 7.49 -5.19
C ASP A 55 13.39 6.35 -5.56
N TRP A 56 12.67 5.81 -4.57
CA TRP A 56 11.67 4.76 -4.72
C TRP A 56 12.20 3.46 -5.36
N LYS A 57 13.50 3.19 -5.25
CA LYS A 57 14.09 1.91 -5.68
C LYS A 57 14.24 0.94 -4.50
N PRO A 58 14.15 -0.38 -4.74
CA PRO A 58 14.44 -1.36 -3.70
C PRO A 58 15.84 -1.15 -3.10
N GLY A 59 15.94 -1.18 -1.78
CA GLY A 59 17.16 -0.94 -1.01
C GLY A 59 17.46 0.52 -0.72
N SER A 60 16.70 1.45 -1.28
CA SER A 60 16.96 2.87 -1.05
C SER A 60 16.46 3.35 0.31
N PRO A 61 17.21 4.23 0.98
CA PRO A 61 16.72 4.89 2.18
C PRO A 61 15.54 5.80 1.82
N ILE A 62 14.55 5.83 2.71
CA ILE A 62 13.46 6.80 2.69
C ILE A 62 13.47 7.61 3.98
N THR A 63 13.43 8.93 3.85
CA THR A 63 13.37 9.86 4.98
C THR A 63 12.10 10.70 4.87
N TRP A 64 11.35 10.78 5.96
CA TRP A 64 10.21 11.68 6.08
C TRP A 64 10.56 12.78 7.06
N SER A 65 10.44 14.04 6.66
CA SER A 65 10.70 15.19 7.52
C SER A 65 9.49 16.10 7.59
N GLY A 66 9.25 16.70 8.76
CA GLY A 66 8.13 17.62 8.96
C GLY A 66 8.17 18.29 10.31
N GLN A 67 7.12 19.04 10.64
CA GLN A 67 6.92 19.63 11.96
C GLN A 67 5.70 19.02 12.63
N TRP A 68 5.88 18.54 13.86
CA TRP A 68 4.81 18.01 14.68
C TRP A 68 4.73 18.81 15.98
N LYS A 69 3.61 19.48 16.23
CA LYS A 69 3.40 20.35 17.41
C LYS A 69 4.50 21.40 17.63
N GLY A 70 5.12 21.88 16.56
CA GLY A 70 6.20 22.87 16.61
C GLY A 70 7.60 22.27 16.79
N GLU A 71 7.73 20.94 16.93
CA GLU A 71 9.02 20.26 16.96
C GLU A 71 9.33 19.62 15.59
N PRO A 72 10.56 19.77 15.07
CA PRO A 72 10.96 19.07 13.86
C PRO A 72 11.05 17.57 14.15
N TYR A 73 10.50 16.75 13.25
CA TYR A 73 10.59 15.30 13.32
C TYR A 73 11.21 14.72 12.06
N GLN A 74 11.80 13.53 12.21
CA GLN A 74 12.34 12.78 11.10
C GLN A 74 12.12 11.28 11.29
N ASP A 75 11.38 10.67 10.36
CA ASP A 75 11.22 9.21 10.29
C ASP A 75 12.10 8.64 9.18
N LYS A 76 12.60 7.42 9.39
CA LYS A 76 13.53 6.73 8.48
C LYS A 76 13.02 5.33 8.17
N GLY A 77 13.28 4.89 6.96
CA GLY A 77 12.99 3.54 6.51
C GLY A 77 13.80 3.14 5.28
N GLU A 78 13.45 1.98 4.74
CA GLU A 78 14.05 1.43 3.53
C GLU A 78 12.95 0.88 2.63
N VAL A 79 13.03 1.17 1.33
CA VAL A 79 12.10 0.65 0.33
C VAL A 79 12.43 -0.82 0.05
N ARG A 80 11.52 -1.75 0.39
CA ARG A 80 11.78 -3.20 0.24
C ARG A 80 11.34 -3.82 -1.08
N GLY A 81 10.48 -3.15 -1.83
CA GLY A 81 9.88 -3.69 -3.05
C GLY A 81 9.92 -2.71 -4.20
N ARG A 82 9.61 -3.18 -5.41
CA ARG A 82 9.41 -2.30 -6.56
C ARG A 82 8.24 -1.37 -6.25
N ALA A 83 8.53 -0.07 -6.24
CA ALA A 83 7.54 0.97 -6.20
C ALA A 83 7.12 1.34 -7.63
N GLY A 84 5.86 1.74 -7.82
CA GLY A 84 5.34 2.24 -9.09
C GLY A 84 4.43 1.27 -9.85
N PRO A 85 3.52 1.81 -10.69
CA PRO A 85 2.71 1.01 -11.58
C PRO A 85 3.61 0.24 -12.56
N PRO A 86 3.34 -1.06 -12.82
CA PRO A 86 4.09 -1.81 -13.82
C PRO A 86 3.82 -1.22 -15.21
N ALA A 87 4.73 -1.46 -16.16
CA ALA A 87 4.62 -0.95 -17.54
C ALA A 87 3.34 -1.39 -18.29
N GLY A 88 2.58 -2.35 -17.74
CA GLY A 88 1.28 -2.81 -18.24
C GLY A 88 0.06 -2.34 -17.43
N GLY A 89 0.25 -1.46 -16.44
CA GLY A 89 -0.81 -1.00 -15.53
C GLY A 89 -1.32 -2.09 -14.58
N TYR A 90 -2.24 -1.72 -13.69
CA TYR A 90 -2.96 -2.68 -12.84
C TYR A 90 -4.28 -3.09 -13.52
N PRO A 91 -4.66 -4.38 -13.51
CA PRO A 91 -5.96 -4.79 -14.01
C PRO A 91 -7.06 -4.08 -13.20
N ARG A 92 -7.96 -3.36 -13.89
CA ARG A 92 -9.09 -2.70 -13.22
C ARG A 92 -9.93 -3.77 -12.53
N GLN A 93 -10.09 -3.64 -11.21
CA GLN A 93 -11.02 -4.47 -10.48
C GLN A 93 -12.43 -4.19 -11.01
N PRO A 94 -13.26 -5.22 -11.23
CA PRO A 94 -14.64 -5.00 -11.64
C PRO A 94 -15.33 -4.15 -10.57
N ALA A 95 -16.03 -3.10 -11.01
CA ALA A 95 -16.78 -2.23 -10.10
C ALA A 95 -17.71 -3.10 -9.24
N LYS A 96 -17.53 -3.04 -7.92
CA LYS A 96 -18.44 -3.71 -6.97
C LYS A 96 -19.84 -3.14 -7.22
N ARG A 97 -20.75 -3.97 -7.73
CA ARG A 97 -22.18 -3.63 -7.80
C ARG A 97 -22.62 -3.38 -6.36
N ARG A 98 -22.99 -2.13 -6.05
CA ARG A 98 -23.51 -1.73 -4.75
C ARG A 98 -24.75 -2.53 -4.38
#